data_AF-A0A5E4I0M7-F1
#
_entry.id   AF-A0A5E4I0M7-F1
#
_cell.length_a   1.000
_cell.length_b   1.000
_cell.length_c   1.000
_cell.angle_alpha   90.00
_cell.angle_beta   90.00
_cell.angle_gamma   90.00
#
_symmetry.space_group_name_H-M   'P 1'
#
loop_
_entity.id
_entity.type
_entity.pdbx_description
1 polymer ?
#
loop_
_entity_poly.entity_id
_entity_poly.type
_entity_poly.pdbx_seq_one_letter_code
_entity_poly.pdbx_strand_id
1 'polypeptide(L)'
;MPEIRGETYRELEKEWKATCRIVLGGEVGSLDEYREWLPGLNDKLTLRKAANGQTVAMTSDAYCEGASVQDMQHVDFMRKFQPLSINEIKDMDSLLGAVAERFSYCGNITIGNSKFVESSSEVSDSFFVYKSVRISGCKNVAYSQWMRLSENLFGTNEGGETKFSIRSGIVYRNQRVFEAWICGNSSDTYYSYGLEACKDCFFCFNLIGKSQHIGNLPLERGKYAQLKEKLLSEMREELKRKKKLPSLIELISSEKPDYAPAIALVKSLPASARDKDKGKLEEAFSNASSVVLGEKLRGIDNYATWLSRNTIVTADSKSVLSNVVLQFSDYPIMRELPKNRIVTQEEANLLGEKLTAGEIPSSISFSDAAHILGKIAYFPPERRLGTYKNLVACQWGSQSMDCYKTVVASHDKCCGYNAWPRNSEHIFGSGLVFNSEFCFKCFDGVNLKRCFEVDSGRECSDTWFSHNVEALQNALFCFNTKSKRNAVGNAEVGAEQFSKVKKMVQEWAASELKKNKGVPLSVYDIACRRR
;
A
#
# COMPACT_ATOMS: atom_id res chain seq x y z
N MET A 1 -36.31 8.23 7.55
CA MET A 1 -35.80 8.91 8.76
C MET A 1 -34.30 9.11 8.59
N PRO A 2 -33.70 10.21 9.07
CA PRO A 2 -32.24 10.35 9.10
C PRO A 2 -31.65 9.23 9.97
N GLU A 3 -30.64 8.54 9.45
CA GLU A 3 -29.90 7.54 10.21
C GLU A 3 -29.14 8.23 11.36
N ILE A 4 -29.28 7.72 12.59
CA ILE A 4 -28.62 8.30 13.77
C ILE A 4 -27.12 8.05 13.62
N ARG A 5 -26.36 9.09 13.29
CA ARG A 5 -24.91 8.98 13.05
C ARG A 5 -24.15 8.81 14.36
N GLY A 6 -23.19 7.87 14.34
CA GLY A 6 -22.35 7.52 15.48
C GLY A 6 -21.46 8.67 15.96
N GLU A 7 -20.83 8.47 17.11
CA GLU A 7 -19.85 9.41 17.67
C GLU A 7 -18.65 9.61 16.72
N THR A 8 -18.18 8.53 16.10
CA THR A 8 -17.09 8.55 15.11
C THR A 8 -17.37 9.53 13.99
N TYR A 9 -18.55 9.45 13.37
CA TYR A 9 -18.93 10.36 12.30
C TYR A 9 -19.00 11.82 12.76
N ARG A 10 -19.53 12.09 13.96
CA ARG A 10 -19.73 13.47 14.45
C ARG A 10 -18.41 14.21 14.67
N GLU A 11 -17.38 13.53 15.19
CA GLU A 11 -16.03 14.14 15.30
C GLU A 11 -15.37 14.28 13.92
N LEU A 12 -15.50 13.28 13.04
CA LEU A 12 -14.98 13.34 11.67
C LEU A 12 -15.61 14.48 10.83
N GLU A 13 -16.90 14.77 11.01
CA GLU A 13 -17.60 15.88 10.35
C GLU A 13 -17.03 17.25 10.78
N LYS A 14 -16.68 17.41 12.06
CA LYS A 14 -16.04 18.62 12.60
C LYS A 14 -14.62 18.78 12.04
N GLU A 15 -13.85 17.70 12.00
CA GLU A 15 -12.48 17.67 11.52
C GLU A 15 -12.36 17.81 9.99
N TRP A 16 -13.34 17.28 9.25
CA TRP A 16 -13.54 17.55 7.82
C TRP A 16 -13.70 19.05 7.55
N LYS A 17 -14.60 19.73 8.28
CA LYS A 17 -14.82 21.18 8.15
C LYS A 17 -13.58 21.98 8.52
N ALA A 18 -12.91 21.62 9.62
CA ALA A 18 -11.65 22.25 10.02
C ALA A 18 -10.56 22.10 8.95
N THR A 19 -10.38 20.89 8.44
CA THR A 19 -9.44 20.58 7.36
C THR A 19 -9.74 21.38 6.09
N CYS A 20 -11.01 21.46 5.68
CA CYS A 20 -11.40 22.25 4.50
C CYS A 20 -11.12 23.75 4.68
N ARG A 21 -11.40 24.34 5.85
CA ARG A 21 -11.01 25.74 6.14
C ARG A 21 -9.51 25.97 5.99
N ILE A 22 -8.69 25.01 6.42
CA ILE A 22 -7.22 25.12 6.42
C ILE A 22 -6.62 24.88 5.03
N VAL A 23 -7.15 23.93 4.25
CA VAL A 23 -6.60 23.54 2.93
C VAL A 23 -7.20 24.35 1.78
N LEU A 24 -8.51 24.63 1.81
CA LEU A 24 -9.29 25.30 0.75
C LEU A 24 -9.70 26.75 1.11
N GLY A 25 -9.22 27.28 2.23
CA GLY A 25 -9.54 28.64 2.69
C GLY A 25 -11.01 28.85 3.08
N GLY A 26 -11.79 27.79 3.25
CA GLY A 26 -13.21 27.87 3.66
C GLY A 26 -13.88 26.51 3.79
N GLU A 27 -15.05 26.48 4.42
CA GLU A 27 -15.84 25.25 4.53
C GLU A 27 -16.45 24.83 3.19
N VAL A 28 -16.67 23.52 3.08
CA VAL A 28 -17.52 22.88 2.07
C VAL A 28 -18.66 22.16 2.79
N GLY A 29 -19.55 21.50 2.05
CA GLY A 29 -20.66 20.71 2.63
C GLY A 29 -20.23 19.57 3.57
N SER A 30 -21.18 18.80 4.08
CA SER A 30 -20.92 17.70 5.02
C SER A 30 -20.07 16.57 4.42
N LEU A 31 -19.30 15.87 5.26
CA LEU A 31 -18.34 14.84 4.83
C LEU A 31 -19.00 13.73 3.98
N ASP A 32 -20.21 13.34 4.34
CA ASP A 32 -21.01 12.32 3.64
C ASP A 32 -21.50 12.77 2.24
N GLU A 33 -21.59 14.07 1.93
CA GLU A 33 -21.89 14.52 0.56
C GLU A 33 -20.80 14.12 -0.45
N TYR A 34 -19.58 13.85 0.03
CA TYR A 34 -18.41 13.52 -0.79
C TYR A 34 -18.09 12.03 -0.79
N ARG A 35 -18.90 11.17 -0.16
CA ARG A 35 -18.61 9.73 0.03
C ARG A 35 -18.35 8.92 -1.25
N GLU A 36 -18.83 9.38 -2.40
CA GLU A 36 -18.61 8.73 -3.71
C GLU A 36 -17.32 9.23 -4.38
N TRP A 37 -16.89 10.46 -4.05
CA TRP A 37 -15.62 11.03 -4.51
C TRP A 37 -14.46 10.48 -3.66
N LEU A 38 -14.54 10.64 -2.34
CA LEU A 38 -13.42 10.39 -1.41
C LEU A 38 -12.75 9.01 -1.49
N PRO A 39 -13.43 7.88 -1.80
CA PRO A 39 -12.76 6.58 -1.92
C PRO A 39 -12.19 6.27 -3.32
N GLY A 40 -12.54 7.00 -4.38
CA GLY A 40 -12.19 6.68 -5.78
C GLY A 40 -10.71 6.85 -6.20
N LEU A 41 -9.78 6.61 -5.28
CA LEU A 41 -8.33 6.44 -5.50
C LEU A 41 -7.87 5.12 -4.83
N ASN A 42 -8.49 4.77 -3.70
CA ASN A 42 -8.31 3.50 -3.02
C ASN A 42 -8.79 2.33 -3.90
N ASP A 43 -8.39 1.13 -3.52
CA ASP A 43 -9.10 -0.07 -3.92
C ASP A 43 -10.50 -0.11 -3.29
N LYS A 44 -11.40 -0.87 -3.90
CA LYS A 44 -12.78 -0.99 -3.42
C LYS A 44 -12.81 -1.64 -2.03
N LEU A 45 -13.37 -0.93 -1.05
CA LEU A 45 -13.64 -1.48 0.27
C LEU A 45 -14.49 -2.76 0.15
N THR A 46 -13.92 -3.89 0.56
CA THR A 46 -14.62 -5.18 0.51
C THR A 46 -15.54 -5.29 1.72
N LEU A 47 -16.82 -5.56 1.47
CA LEU A 47 -17.82 -5.77 2.51
C LEU A 47 -18.37 -7.19 2.40
N ARG A 48 -18.43 -7.92 3.51
CA ARG A 48 -19.00 -9.28 3.57
C ARG A 48 -20.07 -9.39 4.66
N LYS A 49 -20.93 -10.40 4.55
CA LYS A 49 -21.86 -10.78 5.62
C LYS A 49 -21.19 -11.80 6.54
N ALA A 50 -21.11 -11.47 7.82
CA ALA A 50 -20.68 -12.40 8.86
C ALA A 50 -21.80 -13.41 9.19
N ALA A 51 -21.44 -14.50 9.87
CA ALA A 51 -22.36 -15.58 10.25
C ALA A 51 -23.56 -15.13 11.12
N ASN A 52 -23.45 -13.99 11.80
CA ASN A 52 -24.51 -13.35 12.59
C ASN A 52 -25.39 -12.37 11.77
N GLY A 53 -25.19 -12.27 10.46
CA GLY A 53 -25.91 -11.36 9.55
C GLY A 53 -25.39 -9.92 9.51
N GLN A 54 -24.43 -9.54 10.36
CA GLN A 54 -23.80 -8.23 10.33
C GLN A 54 -22.96 -8.04 9.07
N THR A 55 -22.79 -6.79 8.64
CA THR A 55 -21.87 -6.43 7.56
C THR A 55 -20.51 -6.10 8.15
N VAL A 56 -19.46 -6.75 7.67
CA VAL A 56 -18.07 -6.52 8.11
C VAL A 56 -17.22 -5.98 6.97
N ALA A 57 -16.30 -5.08 7.30
CA ALA A 57 -15.25 -4.62 6.39
C ALA A 57 -14.11 -5.65 6.35
N MET A 58 -13.66 -5.97 5.13
CA MET A 58 -12.52 -6.84 4.83
C MET A 58 -11.46 -6.04 4.07
N THR A 59 -10.22 -6.47 4.21
CA THR A 59 -9.01 -5.82 3.70
C THR A 59 -8.44 -6.47 2.44
N SER A 60 -8.92 -7.67 2.12
CA SER A 60 -8.64 -8.44 0.93
C SER A 60 -9.94 -8.98 0.34
N ASP A 61 -10.07 -8.94 -0.99
CA ASP A 61 -11.10 -9.66 -1.73
C ASP A 61 -10.68 -11.11 -2.04
N ALA A 62 -9.39 -11.42 -1.97
CA ALA A 62 -8.81 -12.72 -2.27
C ALA A 62 -9.27 -13.86 -1.33
N TYR A 63 -9.79 -13.55 -0.13
CA TYR A 63 -10.43 -14.55 0.74
C TYR A 63 -11.52 -15.30 -0.03
N CYS A 64 -11.45 -16.62 -0.12
CA CYS A 64 -12.35 -17.33 -1.04
C CYS A 64 -13.86 -17.18 -0.73
N GLU A 65 -14.67 -17.36 -1.78
CA GLU A 65 -16.12 -17.26 -1.71
C GLU A 65 -16.73 -18.44 -0.92
N GLY A 66 -17.78 -18.16 -0.14
CA GLY A 66 -18.47 -19.18 0.66
C GLY A 66 -17.72 -19.64 1.92
N ALA A 67 -16.51 -19.12 2.18
CA ALA A 67 -15.82 -19.30 3.46
C ALA A 67 -16.60 -18.66 4.62
N SER A 68 -16.43 -19.19 5.84
CA SER A 68 -17.00 -18.56 7.04
C SER A 68 -16.37 -17.19 7.28
N VAL A 69 -17.20 -16.20 7.63
CA VAL A 69 -16.77 -14.85 8.02
C VAL A 69 -17.38 -14.50 9.36
N GLN A 70 -16.57 -13.92 10.24
CA GLN A 70 -16.96 -13.42 11.57
C GLN A 70 -16.67 -11.92 11.70
N ASP A 71 -17.40 -11.27 12.59
CA ASP A 71 -17.07 -9.94 13.09
C ASP A 71 -16.10 -10.08 14.28
N MET A 72 -15.07 -9.23 14.34
CA MET A 72 -14.02 -9.32 15.37
C MET A 72 -14.54 -9.28 16.82
N GLN A 73 -15.65 -8.59 17.08
CA GLN A 73 -16.25 -8.51 18.43
C GLN A 73 -16.95 -9.81 18.84
N HIS A 74 -17.20 -10.71 17.89
CA HIS A 74 -17.90 -11.99 18.08
C HIS A 74 -16.97 -13.20 18.05
N VAL A 75 -15.65 -13.00 17.91
CA VAL A 75 -14.66 -14.07 17.96
C VAL A 75 -14.46 -14.51 19.41
N ASP A 76 -14.84 -15.75 19.74
CA ASP A 76 -14.57 -16.35 21.04
C ASP A 76 -13.12 -16.85 21.13
N PHE A 77 -12.22 -15.97 21.59
CA PHE A 77 -10.82 -16.29 21.86
C PHE A 77 -10.61 -17.28 23.03
N MET A 78 -11.64 -17.51 23.85
CA MET A 78 -11.61 -18.43 24.99
C MET A 78 -12.09 -19.84 24.64
N ARG A 79 -12.70 -20.02 23.45
CA ARG A 79 -13.14 -21.32 22.93
C ARG A 79 -11.98 -22.32 22.93
N LYS A 80 -12.14 -23.40 23.69
CA LYS A 80 -11.19 -24.52 23.70
C LYS A 80 -11.59 -25.52 22.62
N PHE A 81 -10.68 -25.77 21.68
CA PHE A 81 -10.79 -26.88 20.73
C PHE A 81 -10.10 -28.12 21.30
N GLN A 82 -10.62 -29.30 21.00
CA GLN A 82 -9.99 -30.55 21.43
C GLN A 82 -8.63 -30.73 20.71
N PRO A 83 -7.61 -31.26 21.41
CA PRO A 83 -6.36 -31.68 20.79
C PRO A 83 -6.63 -32.71 19.69
N LEU A 84 -5.84 -32.65 18.62
CA LEU A 84 -5.93 -33.61 17.51
C LEU A 84 -5.40 -34.97 17.96
N SER A 85 -6.10 -36.05 17.62
CA SER A 85 -5.65 -37.40 17.93
C SER A 85 -4.45 -37.79 17.06
N ILE A 86 -3.49 -38.50 17.65
CA ILE A 86 -2.32 -39.05 16.94
C ILE A 86 -2.76 -39.96 15.76
N ASN A 87 -3.93 -40.58 15.86
CA ASN A 87 -4.48 -41.50 14.85
C ASN A 87 -5.23 -40.80 13.70
N GLU A 88 -5.58 -39.52 13.88
CA GLU A 88 -6.29 -38.70 12.87
C GLU A 88 -5.32 -38.10 11.85
N ILE A 89 -4.08 -37.81 12.25
CA ILE A 89 -3.09 -37.12 11.41
C ILE A 89 -2.19 -38.15 10.72
N LYS A 90 -2.50 -38.46 9.45
CA LYS A 90 -1.71 -39.37 8.60
C LYS A 90 -0.92 -38.64 7.53
N ASP A 91 -1.49 -37.56 7.01
CA ASP A 91 -1.04 -36.78 5.86
C ASP A 91 -1.62 -35.35 5.92
N MET A 92 -1.36 -34.57 4.88
CA MET A 92 -1.81 -33.18 4.78
C MET A 92 -3.34 -33.04 4.67
N ASP A 93 -4.03 -33.95 3.98
CA ASP A 93 -5.48 -33.84 3.76
C ASP A 93 -6.29 -34.29 4.99
N SER A 94 -5.85 -35.33 5.68
CA SER A 94 -6.41 -35.74 6.97
C SER A 94 -6.19 -34.69 8.06
N LEU A 95 -5.03 -34.03 8.09
CA LEU A 95 -4.79 -32.88 8.95
C LEU A 95 -5.76 -31.74 8.67
N LEU A 96 -5.92 -31.33 7.39
CA LEU A 96 -6.85 -30.27 7.02
C LEU A 96 -8.31 -30.62 7.36
N GLY A 97 -8.74 -31.85 7.10
CA GLY A 97 -10.07 -32.33 7.46
C GLY A 97 -10.36 -32.20 8.96
N ALA A 98 -9.39 -32.55 9.82
CA ALA A 98 -9.54 -32.48 11.27
C ALA A 98 -9.57 -31.04 11.85
N VAL A 99 -9.19 -30.03 11.06
CA VAL A 99 -9.22 -28.61 11.47
C VAL A 99 -10.17 -27.74 10.64
N ALA A 100 -10.81 -28.29 9.60
CA ALA A 100 -11.60 -27.53 8.63
C ALA A 100 -12.72 -26.68 9.25
N GLU A 101 -13.52 -27.25 10.16
CA GLU A 101 -14.64 -26.55 10.83
C GLU A 101 -14.21 -25.40 11.74
N ARG A 102 -12.91 -25.27 12.00
CA ARG A 102 -12.35 -24.27 12.89
C ARG A 102 -12.04 -22.97 12.13
N PHE A 103 -11.76 -23.04 10.82
CA PHE A 103 -11.38 -21.89 9.99
C PHE A 103 -12.53 -20.89 9.79
N SER A 104 -12.26 -19.61 10.03
CA SER A 104 -13.16 -18.50 9.67
C SER A 104 -12.38 -17.21 9.48
N TYR A 105 -12.61 -16.52 8.35
CA TYR A 105 -12.08 -15.18 8.14
C TYR A 105 -12.74 -14.16 9.08
N CYS A 106 -12.09 -13.02 9.29
CA CYS A 106 -12.52 -11.99 10.23
C CYS A 106 -12.51 -10.60 9.59
N GLY A 107 -13.57 -9.83 9.85
CA GLY A 107 -13.65 -8.42 9.45
C GLY A 107 -13.89 -7.50 10.65
N ASN A 108 -13.93 -6.19 10.38
CA ASN A 108 -14.01 -5.13 11.40
C ASN A 108 -12.86 -5.17 12.44
N ILE A 109 -11.67 -5.60 12.02
CA ILE A 109 -10.54 -5.85 12.91
C ILE A 109 -10.04 -4.54 13.52
N THR A 110 -10.12 -4.44 14.85
CA THR A 110 -9.67 -3.29 15.64
C THR A 110 -8.77 -3.79 16.77
N ILE A 111 -7.52 -3.33 16.80
CA ILE A 111 -6.47 -3.80 17.72
C ILE A 111 -5.66 -2.62 18.30
N GLY A 112 -4.79 -2.91 19.27
CA GLY A 112 -4.00 -1.89 19.97
C GLY A 112 -4.88 -0.90 20.75
N ASN A 113 -4.38 0.31 20.97
CA ASN A 113 -5.13 1.39 21.62
C ASN A 113 -6.04 2.13 20.62
N SER A 114 -7.02 1.43 20.05
CA SER A 114 -7.95 2.00 19.05
C SER A 114 -9.34 2.28 19.63
N LYS A 115 -9.97 3.40 19.25
CA LYS A 115 -11.34 3.77 19.67
C LYS A 115 -12.09 4.53 18.57
N PHE A 116 -13.42 4.46 18.60
CA PHE A 116 -14.31 5.12 17.63
C PHE A 116 -13.99 4.68 16.21
N VAL A 117 -14.24 3.40 15.93
CA VAL A 117 -13.95 2.74 14.65
C VAL A 117 -15.26 2.21 14.08
N GLU A 118 -15.63 2.65 12.88
CA GLU A 118 -16.91 2.34 12.23
C GLU A 118 -16.67 1.89 10.77
N SER A 119 -17.29 0.77 10.38
CA SER A 119 -17.20 0.19 9.02
C SER A 119 -15.77 0.05 8.47
N SER A 120 -14.80 -0.22 9.34
CA SER A 120 -13.36 -0.18 9.06
C SER A 120 -12.67 -1.44 9.60
N SER A 121 -11.55 -1.86 8.99
CA SER A 121 -10.84 -3.10 9.39
C SER A 121 -9.32 -2.94 9.33
N GLU A 122 -8.60 -3.75 10.10
CA GLU A 122 -7.15 -3.62 10.33
C GLU A 122 -6.78 -2.23 10.83
N VAL A 123 -7.44 -1.82 11.91
CA VAL A 123 -7.20 -0.56 12.60
C VAL A 123 -6.37 -0.82 13.86
N SER A 124 -5.14 -0.30 13.92
CA SER A 124 -4.21 -0.39 15.05
C SER A 124 -3.93 0.99 15.64
N ASP A 125 -3.96 1.10 16.97
CA ASP A 125 -3.57 2.30 17.73
C ASP A 125 -4.16 3.63 17.20
N SER A 126 -5.42 3.59 16.74
CA SER A 126 -6.02 4.68 15.96
C SER A 126 -7.39 5.15 16.48
N PHE A 127 -7.68 6.43 16.26
CA PHE A 127 -8.86 7.11 16.79
C PHE A 127 -9.70 7.75 15.68
N PHE A 128 -11.02 7.61 15.77
CA PHE A 128 -11.98 8.20 14.83
C PHE A 128 -11.72 7.73 13.37
N VAL A 129 -12.02 6.46 13.08
CA VAL A 129 -11.75 5.81 11.79
C VAL A 129 -13.04 5.32 11.13
N TYR A 130 -13.31 5.75 9.90
CA TYR A 130 -14.57 5.46 9.18
C TYR A 130 -14.36 4.94 7.75
N LYS A 131 -15.02 3.84 7.37
CA LYS A 131 -14.94 3.25 6.01
C LYS A 131 -13.51 3.17 5.46
N SER A 132 -12.58 2.70 6.27
CA SER A 132 -11.14 2.69 5.97
C SER A 132 -10.49 1.35 6.32
N VAL A 133 -9.37 0.99 5.68
CA VAL A 133 -8.65 -0.26 6.00
C VAL A 133 -7.14 -0.09 6.05
N ARG A 134 -6.45 -0.96 6.80
CA ARG A 134 -4.98 -0.91 6.99
C ARG A 134 -4.52 0.43 7.57
N ILE A 135 -5.00 0.76 8.77
CA ILE A 135 -4.82 2.06 9.43
C ILE A 135 -4.04 1.86 10.73
N SER A 136 -2.83 2.43 10.85
CA SER A 136 -1.96 2.24 12.02
C SER A 136 -1.46 3.55 12.62
N GLY A 137 -1.72 3.79 13.91
CA GLY A 137 -1.26 4.99 14.61
C GLY A 137 -1.86 6.31 14.11
N CYS A 138 -3.08 6.29 13.56
CA CYS A 138 -3.72 7.45 12.94
C CYS A 138 -4.86 8.03 13.79
N LYS A 139 -5.21 9.28 13.49
CA LYS A 139 -6.34 9.98 14.08
C LYS A 139 -7.17 10.60 12.95
N ASN A 140 -8.49 10.59 13.09
CA ASN A 140 -9.45 11.22 12.21
C ASN A 140 -9.27 10.81 10.72
N VAL A 141 -9.59 9.56 10.40
CA VAL A 141 -9.40 9.00 9.04
C VAL A 141 -10.73 8.53 8.48
N ALA A 142 -10.99 8.85 7.21
CA ALA A 142 -12.15 8.34 6.48
C ALA A 142 -11.84 8.03 5.02
N TYR A 143 -12.55 7.05 4.45
CA TYR A 143 -12.45 6.66 3.03
C TYR A 143 -11.00 6.42 2.56
N SER A 144 -10.18 5.77 3.39
CA SER A 144 -8.73 5.68 3.19
C SER A 144 -8.17 4.26 3.38
N GLN A 145 -7.04 3.99 2.74
CA GLN A 145 -6.36 2.70 2.69
C GLN A 145 -4.85 2.93 2.86
N TRP A 146 -4.13 2.00 3.50
CA TRP A 146 -2.65 2.00 3.61
C TRP A 146 -2.05 3.18 4.40
N MET A 147 -2.47 3.37 5.66
CA MET A 147 -2.08 4.53 6.49
C MET A 147 -1.18 4.17 7.67
N ARG A 148 -0.12 4.96 7.87
CA ARG A 148 0.70 4.90 9.09
C ARG A 148 1.09 6.29 9.63
N LEU A 149 0.66 6.60 10.85
CA LEU A 149 0.89 7.89 11.54
C LEU A 149 0.29 9.09 10.79
N SER A 150 -0.98 9.45 11.00
CA SER A 150 -1.66 10.57 10.29
C SER A 150 -2.70 11.25 11.18
N GLU A 151 -3.03 12.54 10.97
CA GLU A 151 -3.99 13.26 11.85
C GLU A 151 -5.26 13.87 11.19
N ASN A 152 -5.31 14.08 9.87
CA ASN A 152 -6.60 14.13 9.13
C ASN A 152 -6.33 13.75 7.66
N LEU A 153 -7.06 12.78 7.10
CA LEU A 153 -6.93 12.34 5.70
C LEU A 153 -8.28 11.82 5.16
N PHE A 154 -8.82 12.48 4.13
CA PHE A 154 -10.08 12.08 3.48
C PHE A 154 -10.01 12.33 1.96
N GLY A 155 -9.97 11.36 1.05
CA GLY A 155 -9.66 9.93 1.19
C GLY A 155 -8.62 9.53 0.13
N THR A 156 -7.63 8.74 0.56
CA THR A 156 -6.27 8.66 -0.01
C THR A 156 -6.07 7.47 -0.98
N ASN A 157 -4.81 7.06 -1.22
CA ASN A 157 -4.36 5.68 -1.53
C ASN A 157 -2.84 5.46 -1.37
N GLU A 158 -2.20 6.18 -0.43
CA GLU A 158 -1.20 5.68 0.55
C GLU A 158 -0.52 6.89 1.24
N GLY A 159 0.01 6.70 2.45
CA GLY A 159 0.81 7.74 3.11
C GLY A 159 1.17 7.50 4.57
N GLY A 160 2.10 8.34 5.04
CA GLY A 160 2.44 8.49 6.45
C GLY A 160 2.89 9.90 6.82
N GLU A 161 2.81 10.22 8.10
CA GLU A 161 2.96 11.55 8.73
C GLU A 161 2.44 12.71 7.89
N THR A 162 1.11 12.71 7.72
CA THR A 162 0.36 13.80 7.08
C THR A 162 -0.51 14.57 8.05
N LYS A 163 -0.37 15.89 8.00
CA LYS A 163 -1.09 16.93 8.75
C LYS A 163 -2.11 17.57 7.80
N PHE A 164 -3.31 16.97 7.72
CA PHE A 164 -4.43 17.40 6.88
C PHE A 164 -4.25 17.21 5.35
N SER A 165 -5.08 16.38 4.73
CA SER A 165 -5.29 16.32 3.27
C SER A 165 -6.73 16.00 2.91
N ILE A 166 -7.32 16.88 2.09
CA ILE A 166 -8.26 16.54 1.02
C ILE A 166 -7.50 16.94 -0.24
N ARG A 167 -7.27 16.16 -1.30
CA ARG A 167 -7.29 14.70 -1.45
C ARG A 167 -5.87 14.23 -1.91
N SER A 168 -5.52 12.94 -1.95
CA SER A 168 -4.09 12.57 -2.11
C SER A 168 -3.76 11.12 -2.48
N GLY A 169 -2.52 10.94 -2.97
CA GLY A 169 -1.72 9.71 -2.88
C GLY A 169 -0.43 9.81 -3.72
N ILE A 170 0.77 9.40 -3.30
CA ILE A 170 1.22 8.84 -2.01
C ILE A 170 2.01 9.93 -1.25
N VAL A 171 1.91 10.00 0.09
CA VAL A 171 2.36 11.18 0.86
C VAL A 171 3.24 10.90 2.09
N TYR A 172 4.35 11.63 2.25
CA TYR A 172 5.22 11.69 3.47
C TYR A 172 6.32 12.76 3.34
N ARG A 173 6.55 13.71 4.25
CA ARG A 173 5.68 14.30 5.29
C ARG A 173 5.11 15.61 4.75
N ASN A 174 3.84 15.93 5.05
CA ASN A 174 3.18 17.09 4.40
C ASN A 174 2.02 17.64 5.22
N GLN A 175 1.68 18.93 5.00
CA GLN A 175 1.01 19.73 6.04
C GLN A 175 -0.18 20.62 5.64
N ARG A 176 -0.41 20.82 4.33
CA ARG A 176 -1.60 21.43 3.72
C ARG A 176 -1.56 21.06 2.23
N VAL A 177 -2.24 19.99 1.82
CA VAL A 177 -2.10 19.46 0.45
C VAL A 177 -3.43 18.99 -0.14
N PHE A 178 -3.59 19.22 -1.44
CA PHE A 178 -4.75 18.84 -2.24
C PHE A 178 -4.32 18.34 -3.62
N GLU A 179 -4.69 17.11 -4.00
CA GLU A 179 -4.24 16.47 -5.25
C GLU A 179 -2.72 16.58 -5.43
N ALA A 180 -1.98 16.27 -4.35
CA ALA A 180 -0.53 16.20 -4.34
C ALA A 180 -0.09 14.74 -4.47
N TRP A 181 0.54 14.41 -5.60
CA TRP A 181 0.87 13.06 -6.02
C TRP A 181 2.37 12.79 -5.86
N ILE A 182 2.77 11.90 -4.95
CA ILE A 182 4.18 11.51 -4.74
C ILE A 182 5.04 12.74 -4.38
N CYS A 183 4.50 13.59 -3.51
CA CYS A 183 5.16 14.81 -3.03
C CYS A 183 5.78 14.58 -1.64
N GLY A 184 7.10 14.67 -1.55
CA GLY A 184 7.87 14.51 -0.32
C GLY A 184 8.16 15.85 0.38
N ASN A 185 8.09 15.84 1.71
CA ASN A 185 8.47 16.96 2.60
C ASN A 185 7.89 18.34 2.20
N SER A 186 6.70 18.37 1.60
CA SER A 186 6.15 19.56 0.93
C SER A 186 4.91 20.14 1.64
N SER A 187 4.65 21.43 1.43
CA SER A 187 3.53 22.15 2.06
C SER A 187 2.83 23.11 1.09
N ASP A 188 1.55 23.40 1.33
CA ASP A 188 0.75 24.29 0.47
C ASP A 188 0.86 23.90 -1.01
N THR A 189 0.65 22.62 -1.29
CA THR A 189 0.84 22.00 -2.61
C THR A 189 -0.49 21.53 -3.18
N TYR A 190 -0.78 21.96 -4.41
CA TYR A 190 -2.07 21.80 -5.05
C TYR A 190 -1.89 21.27 -6.48
N TYR A 191 -2.60 20.19 -6.84
CA TYR A 191 -2.59 19.60 -8.19
C TYR A 191 -1.17 19.45 -8.77
N SER A 192 -0.28 18.78 -8.05
CA SER A 192 1.15 18.73 -8.37
C SER A 192 1.70 17.33 -8.19
N TYR A 193 2.72 16.97 -8.98
CA TYR A 193 3.35 15.66 -8.94
C TYR A 193 4.83 15.74 -8.60
N GLY A 194 5.30 14.82 -7.75
CA GLY A 194 6.71 14.48 -7.66
C GLY A 194 7.59 15.50 -6.95
N LEU A 195 7.01 16.48 -6.24
CA LEU A 195 7.76 17.56 -5.60
C LEU A 195 8.55 17.04 -4.39
N GLU A 196 9.71 17.64 -4.10
CA GLU A 196 10.50 17.35 -2.89
C GLU A 196 10.89 18.65 -2.18
N ALA A 197 10.69 18.72 -0.88
CA ALA A 197 11.00 19.90 -0.04
C ALA A 197 10.45 21.24 -0.59
N CYS A 198 9.27 21.21 -1.22
CA CYS A 198 8.67 22.37 -1.87
C CYS A 198 7.59 23.04 -1.01
N LYS A 199 7.30 24.32 -1.27
CA LYS A 199 6.27 25.07 -0.55
C LYS A 199 5.53 26.03 -1.45
N ASP A 200 4.21 26.15 -1.29
CA ASP A 200 3.42 27.12 -2.05
C ASP A 200 3.56 26.88 -3.57
N CYS A 201 3.02 25.75 -4.02
CA CYS A 201 3.08 25.29 -5.41
C CYS A 201 1.69 24.89 -5.95
N PHE A 202 1.35 25.38 -7.15
CA PHE A 202 0.19 24.93 -7.93
C PHE A 202 0.65 24.36 -9.27
N PHE A 203 0.03 23.28 -9.74
CA PHE A 203 0.27 22.75 -11.08
C PHE A 203 1.77 22.54 -11.38
N CYS A 204 2.53 21.98 -10.44
CA CYS A 204 3.98 21.82 -10.55
C CYS A 204 4.39 20.35 -10.67
N PHE A 205 5.48 20.09 -11.39
CA PHE A 205 5.99 18.76 -11.71
C PHE A 205 7.49 18.65 -11.44
N ASN A 206 7.87 17.65 -10.64
CA ASN A 206 9.26 17.22 -10.39
C ASN A 206 10.22 18.32 -9.87
N LEU A 207 9.71 19.32 -9.14
CA LEU A 207 10.55 20.36 -8.53
C LEU A 207 11.19 19.89 -7.20
N ILE A 208 12.39 20.41 -6.92
CA ILE A 208 13.11 20.18 -5.66
C ILE A 208 13.47 21.52 -5.02
N GLY A 209 13.11 21.71 -3.75
CA GLY A 209 13.49 22.89 -2.95
C GLY A 209 12.96 24.22 -3.48
N LYS A 210 11.81 24.23 -4.17
CA LYS A 210 11.23 25.44 -4.78
C LYS A 210 10.09 26.02 -3.95
N SER A 211 9.79 27.30 -4.18
CA SER A 211 8.62 27.92 -3.57
C SER A 211 7.97 29.00 -4.43
N GLN A 212 6.67 29.22 -4.27
CA GLN A 212 5.89 30.23 -5.00
C GLN A 212 5.91 29.99 -6.52
N HIS A 213 5.57 28.77 -6.94
CA HIS A 213 5.55 28.37 -8.35
C HIS A 213 4.13 28.02 -8.82
N ILE A 214 3.83 28.38 -10.08
CA ILE A 214 2.64 27.91 -10.81
C ILE A 214 3.11 27.41 -12.18
N GLY A 215 2.79 26.18 -12.57
CA GLY A 215 3.19 25.64 -13.89
C GLY A 215 4.71 25.52 -14.06
N ASN A 216 5.43 25.17 -12.98
CA ASN A 216 6.89 25.24 -12.85
C ASN A 216 7.52 26.64 -13.02
N LEU A 217 6.73 27.71 -13.21
CA LEU A 217 7.24 29.08 -13.30
C LEU A 217 7.33 29.72 -11.90
N PRO A 218 8.48 30.29 -11.49
CA PRO A 218 8.57 31.11 -10.28
C PRO A 218 7.78 32.41 -10.43
N LEU A 219 7.05 32.81 -9.39
CA LEU A 219 6.29 34.06 -9.35
C LEU A 219 6.78 34.97 -8.24
N GLU A 220 6.56 36.27 -8.42
CA GLU A 220 6.66 37.26 -7.34
C GLU A 220 5.63 36.92 -6.23
N ARG A 221 6.01 37.13 -4.96
CA ARG A 221 5.26 36.73 -3.77
C ARG A 221 3.83 37.29 -3.71
N GLY A 222 3.66 38.58 -4.01
CA GLY A 222 2.37 39.24 -4.07
C GLY A 222 1.48 38.67 -5.18
N LYS A 223 2.02 38.55 -6.41
CA LYS A 223 1.32 37.90 -7.53
C LYS A 223 0.91 36.46 -7.20
N TYR A 224 1.82 35.67 -6.61
CA TYR A 224 1.52 34.30 -6.19
C TYR A 224 0.38 34.25 -5.16
N ALA A 225 0.42 35.09 -4.12
CA ALA A 225 -0.59 35.11 -3.06
C ALA A 225 -1.99 35.41 -3.61
N GLN A 226 -2.10 36.42 -4.50
CA GLN A 226 -3.36 36.77 -5.17
C GLN A 226 -3.92 35.60 -6.00
N LEU A 227 -3.07 34.94 -6.79
CA LEU A 227 -3.48 33.80 -7.62
C LEU A 227 -3.87 32.58 -6.78
N LYS A 228 -3.16 32.30 -5.69
CA LYS A 228 -3.50 31.24 -4.74
C LYS A 228 -4.89 31.45 -4.12
N GLU A 229 -5.18 32.66 -3.64
CA GLU A 229 -6.50 32.97 -3.06
C GLU A 229 -7.64 32.74 -4.06
N LYS A 230 -7.46 33.25 -5.29
CA LYS A 230 -8.42 33.05 -6.39
C LYS A 230 -8.66 31.56 -6.69
N LEU A 231 -7.60 30.81 -6.95
CA LEU A 231 -7.69 29.39 -7.32
C LEU A 231 -8.34 28.53 -6.21
N LEU A 232 -8.01 28.79 -4.94
CA LEU A 232 -8.64 28.10 -3.81
C LEU A 232 -10.14 28.43 -3.69
N SER A 233 -10.52 29.68 -3.96
CA SER A 233 -11.92 30.09 -3.97
C SER A 233 -12.72 29.36 -5.07
N GLU A 234 -12.19 29.32 -6.29
CA GLU A 234 -12.81 28.63 -7.42
C GLU A 234 -12.94 27.12 -7.18
N MET A 235 -11.86 26.47 -6.72
CA MET A 235 -11.86 25.06 -6.32
C MET A 235 -12.92 24.76 -5.26
N ARG A 236 -13.05 25.61 -4.24
CA ARG A 236 -14.01 25.43 -3.14
C ARG A 236 -15.46 25.56 -3.63
N GLU A 237 -15.79 26.57 -4.43
CA GLU A 237 -17.15 26.74 -4.94
C GLU A 237 -17.52 25.65 -5.96
N GLU A 238 -16.57 25.21 -6.80
CA GLU A 238 -16.82 24.06 -7.66
C GLU A 238 -17.00 22.75 -6.86
N LEU A 239 -16.21 22.52 -5.81
CA LEU A 239 -16.37 21.35 -4.94
C LEU A 239 -17.73 21.35 -4.23
N LYS A 240 -18.17 22.50 -3.68
CA LYS A 240 -19.51 22.66 -3.09
C LYS A 240 -20.63 22.33 -4.09
N ARG A 241 -20.48 22.74 -5.35
CA ARG A 241 -21.47 22.59 -6.42
C ARG A 241 -21.53 21.16 -6.97
N LYS A 242 -20.38 20.58 -7.30
CA LYS A 242 -20.26 19.27 -7.97
C LYS A 242 -20.17 18.08 -7.00
N LYS A 243 -19.87 18.31 -5.72
CA LYS A 243 -19.49 17.30 -4.71
C LYS A 243 -18.26 16.45 -5.08
N LYS A 244 -17.47 16.93 -6.05
CA LYS A 244 -16.18 16.41 -6.47
C LYS A 244 -15.38 17.49 -7.21
N LEU A 245 -14.06 17.37 -7.21
CA LEU A 245 -13.18 17.97 -8.21
C LEU A 245 -12.53 16.87 -9.05
N PRO A 246 -12.08 17.16 -10.28
CA PRO A 246 -11.31 16.18 -11.05
C PRO A 246 -10.00 15.82 -10.34
N SER A 247 -9.47 14.62 -10.55
CA SER A 247 -8.13 14.26 -10.09
C SER A 247 -7.04 14.94 -10.94
N LEU A 248 -5.80 14.95 -10.44
CA LEU A 248 -4.65 15.40 -11.22
C LEU A 248 -4.53 14.64 -12.56
N ILE A 249 -4.82 13.35 -12.56
CA ILE A 249 -4.76 12.47 -13.73
C ILE A 249 -5.90 12.75 -14.72
N GLU A 250 -7.11 13.01 -14.24
CA GLU A 250 -8.26 13.37 -15.10
C GLU A 250 -7.99 14.68 -15.86
N LEU A 251 -7.41 15.69 -15.20
CA LEU A 251 -6.99 16.94 -15.83
C LEU A 251 -5.94 16.68 -16.93
N ILE A 252 -4.89 15.91 -16.62
CA ILE A 252 -3.77 15.67 -17.56
C ILE A 252 -4.17 14.79 -18.74
N SER A 253 -5.06 13.83 -18.52
CA SER A 253 -5.56 12.91 -19.56
C SER A 253 -6.45 13.61 -20.59
N SER A 254 -6.97 14.80 -20.28
CA SER A 254 -7.69 15.63 -21.25
C SER A 254 -6.77 16.33 -22.27
N GLU A 255 -5.46 16.40 -22.01
CA GLU A 255 -4.48 17.12 -22.84
C GLU A 255 -3.50 16.18 -23.55
N LYS A 256 -3.34 16.39 -24.86
CA LYS A 256 -2.33 15.66 -25.65
C LYS A 256 -0.92 16.17 -25.30
N PRO A 257 0.05 15.28 -25.03
CA PRO A 257 1.43 15.71 -24.79
C PRO A 257 2.07 16.27 -26.05
N ASP A 258 2.75 17.41 -25.92
CA ASP A 258 3.79 17.83 -26.87
C ASP A 258 5.15 17.32 -26.36
N TYR A 259 5.72 16.37 -27.09
CA TYR A 259 7.01 15.77 -26.77
C TYR A 259 8.20 16.60 -27.26
N ALA A 260 8.02 17.51 -28.23
CA ALA A 260 9.16 18.15 -28.88
C ALA A 260 10.04 18.98 -27.92
N PRO A 261 9.49 19.80 -26.99
CA PRO A 261 10.30 20.49 -25.98
C PRO A 261 11.00 19.52 -25.03
N ALA A 262 10.32 18.45 -24.62
CA ALA A 262 10.86 17.47 -23.68
C ALA A 262 12.00 16.64 -24.30
N ILE A 263 11.82 16.15 -25.53
CA ILE A 263 12.86 15.44 -26.31
C ILE A 263 14.09 16.33 -26.49
N ALA A 264 13.90 17.61 -26.83
CA ALA A 264 15.01 18.55 -27.01
C ALA A 264 15.86 18.71 -25.73
N LEU A 265 15.22 18.70 -24.56
CA LEU A 265 15.90 18.77 -23.26
C LEU A 265 16.63 17.45 -22.91
N VAL A 266 15.98 16.30 -23.04
CA VAL A 266 16.54 15.02 -22.56
C VAL A 266 17.53 14.35 -23.53
N LYS A 267 17.63 14.81 -24.78
CA LYS A 267 18.51 14.21 -25.81
C LYS A 267 19.99 14.14 -25.40
N SER A 268 20.44 14.99 -24.48
CA SER A 268 21.81 15.00 -23.96
C SER A 268 22.03 14.12 -22.73
N LEU A 269 20.99 13.51 -22.16
CA LEU A 269 21.14 12.63 -20.99
C LEU A 269 21.78 11.30 -21.41
N PRO A 270 22.85 10.85 -20.73
CA PRO A 270 23.40 9.53 -20.95
C PRO A 270 22.41 8.46 -20.46
N ALA A 271 22.37 7.31 -21.13
CA ALA A 271 21.58 6.19 -20.67
C ALA A 271 22.13 5.64 -19.34
N SER A 272 21.35 5.72 -18.27
CA SER A 272 21.71 5.11 -16.97
C SER A 272 21.90 3.61 -17.10
N ALA A 273 23.05 3.10 -16.63
CA ALA A 273 23.29 1.67 -16.56
C ALA A 273 22.26 1.01 -15.60
N ARG A 274 21.64 -0.07 -16.04
CA ARG A 274 20.71 -0.85 -15.22
C ARG A 274 21.43 -1.95 -14.45
N ASP A 275 21.10 -2.08 -13.17
CA ASP A 275 21.56 -3.16 -12.29
C ASP A 275 21.10 -4.53 -12.82
N LYS A 276 21.95 -5.56 -12.67
CA LYS A 276 21.69 -6.93 -13.15
C LYS A 276 22.18 -8.04 -12.21
N ASP A 277 22.87 -7.72 -11.13
CA ASP A 277 23.50 -8.72 -10.27
C ASP A 277 22.48 -9.32 -9.28
N LYS A 278 22.20 -10.61 -9.43
CA LYS A 278 21.34 -11.36 -8.50
C LYS A 278 22.13 -12.26 -7.54
N GLY A 279 23.47 -12.23 -7.54
CA GLY A 279 24.31 -13.22 -6.83
C GLY A 279 23.99 -13.33 -5.33
N LYS A 280 24.05 -12.21 -4.61
CA LYS A 280 23.73 -12.16 -3.17
C LYS A 280 22.26 -12.45 -2.85
N LEU A 281 21.35 -12.09 -3.76
CA LEU A 281 19.93 -12.35 -3.63
C LEU A 281 19.64 -13.86 -3.75
N GLU A 282 20.25 -14.54 -4.72
CA GLU A 282 20.14 -15.99 -4.90
C GLU A 282 20.78 -16.76 -3.73
N GLU A 283 21.88 -16.24 -3.17
CA GLU A 283 22.47 -16.76 -1.93
C GLU A 283 21.52 -16.62 -0.74
N ALA A 284 20.94 -15.44 -0.52
CA ALA A 284 19.95 -15.17 0.52
C ALA A 284 18.70 -16.06 0.37
N PHE A 285 18.19 -16.21 -0.86
CA PHE A 285 17.06 -17.09 -1.19
C PHE A 285 17.35 -18.57 -0.90
N SER A 286 18.53 -19.06 -1.30
CA SER A 286 18.99 -20.44 -1.06
C SER A 286 19.20 -20.74 0.44
N ASN A 287 19.73 -19.77 1.19
CA ASN A 287 19.91 -19.92 2.63
C ASN A 287 18.58 -19.83 3.39
N ALA A 288 17.71 -18.86 3.04
CA ALA A 288 16.38 -18.73 3.64
C ALA A 288 15.52 -19.98 3.38
N SER A 289 15.50 -20.52 2.16
CA SER A 289 14.79 -21.76 1.86
C SER A 289 15.33 -22.96 2.64
N SER A 290 16.65 -23.09 2.79
CA SER A 290 17.26 -24.14 3.63
C SER A 290 16.78 -24.08 5.09
N VAL A 291 16.61 -22.88 5.62
CA VAL A 291 16.25 -22.62 7.03
C VAL A 291 14.73 -22.76 7.27
N VAL A 292 13.91 -22.32 6.32
CA VAL A 292 12.44 -22.36 6.40
C VAL A 292 11.95 -23.78 6.03
N LEU A 293 12.31 -24.26 4.84
CA LEU A 293 11.75 -25.46 4.20
C LEU A 293 12.55 -26.74 4.46
N GLY A 294 13.77 -26.63 5.01
CA GLY A 294 14.70 -27.76 5.16
C GLY A 294 15.42 -28.18 3.87
N GLU A 295 15.13 -27.52 2.74
CA GLU A 295 15.67 -27.83 1.40
C GLU A 295 16.22 -26.55 0.74
N LYS A 296 17.40 -26.63 0.10
CA LYS A 296 18.00 -25.49 -0.62
C LYS A 296 17.37 -25.30 -2.00
N LEU A 297 16.54 -24.27 -2.14
CA LEU A 297 16.02 -23.84 -3.45
C LEU A 297 17.05 -22.96 -4.18
N ARG A 298 17.03 -22.96 -5.52
CA ARG A 298 17.94 -22.16 -6.36
C ARG A 298 17.22 -21.61 -7.60
N GLY A 299 17.66 -20.45 -8.07
CA GLY A 299 17.06 -19.74 -9.20
C GLY A 299 15.71 -19.18 -8.79
N ILE A 300 15.72 -18.01 -8.15
CA ILE A 300 14.51 -17.38 -7.59
C ILE A 300 13.40 -17.20 -8.64
N ASP A 301 13.78 -16.95 -9.90
CA ASP A 301 12.85 -16.82 -11.03
C ASP A 301 12.03 -18.09 -11.31
N ASN A 302 12.53 -19.28 -10.96
CA ASN A 302 11.76 -20.53 -11.10
C ASN A 302 10.49 -20.51 -10.23
N TYR A 303 10.48 -19.70 -9.18
CA TYR A 303 9.42 -19.60 -8.17
C TYR A 303 8.56 -18.34 -8.35
N ALA A 304 8.84 -17.53 -9.39
CA ALA A 304 8.25 -16.21 -9.61
C ALA A 304 6.73 -16.16 -9.39
N THR A 305 5.97 -17.02 -10.06
CA THR A 305 4.50 -17.07 -9.99
C THR A 305 3.97 -17.34 -8.58
N TRP A 306 4.64 -18.24 -7.84
CA TRP A 306 4.24 -18.57 -6.47
C TRP A 306 4.63 -17.43 -5.50
N LEU A 307 5.82 -16.85 -5.65
CA LEU A 307 6.26 -15.69 -4.87
C LEU A 307 5.32 -14.48 -5.08
N SER A 308 4.90 -14.24 -6.33
CA SER A 308 4.04 -13.11 -6.73
C SER A 308 2.54 -13.28 -6.45
N ARG A 309 2.05 -14.48 -6.14
CA ARG A 309 0.63 -14.71 -5.82
C ARG A 309 0.18 -13.77 -4.69
N ASN A 310 -0.88 -12.99 -4.89
CA ASN A 310 -1.45 -12.06 -3.91
C ASN A 310 -0.53 -10.87 -3.50
N THR A 311 0.48 -10.53 -4.28
CA THR A 311 1.24 -9.27 -4.14
C THR A 311 1.17 -8.46 -5.43
N ILE A 312 1.34 -7.15 -5.30
CA ILE A 312 1.59 -6.26 -6.43
C ILE A 312 3.00 -6.57 -6.98
N VAL A 313 3.12 -6.69 -8.30
CA VAL A 313 4.38 -6.95 -9.01
C VAL A 313 4.75 -5.80 -9.94
N THR A 314 6.03 -5.69 -10.26
CA THR A 314 6.50 -4.84 -11.37
C THR A 314 6.37 -5.55 -12.71
N ALA A 315 6.17 -4.75 -13.75
CA ALA A 315 6.21 -5.10 -15.15
C ALA A 315 7.08 -4.09 -15.91
N ASP A 316 7.66 -4.52 -17.02
CA ASP A 316 8.44 -3.65 -17.89
C ASP A 316 7.55 -2.66 -18.64
N SER A 317 7.98 -1.41 -18.68
CA SER A 317 7.47 -0.37 -19.56
C SER A 317 8.64 0.44 -20.13
N LYS A 318 8.38 1.51 -20.90
CA LYS A 318 9.43 2.32 -21.54
C LYS A 318 9.18 3.81 -21.36
N SER A 319 10.26 4.59 -21.21
CA SER A 319 10.18 6.05 -21.30
C SER A 319 9.67 6.46 -22.68
N VAL A 320 8.72 7.39 -22.73
CA VAL A 320 8.19 7.95 -23.99
C VAL A 320 9.18 8.87 -24.70
N LEU A 321 10.28 9.26 -24.05
CA LEU A 321 11.29 10.17 -24.60
C LEU A 321 12.56 9.43 -25.06
N SER A 322 13.08 8.51 -24.25
CA SER A 322 14.32 7.77 -24.55
C SER A 322 14.15 6.30 -24.91
N ASN A 323 12.94 5.74 -24.81
CA ASN A 323 12.65 4.29 -24.91
C ASN A 323 13.38 3.41 -23.86
N VAL A 324 14.04 4.00 -22.86
CA VAL A 324 14.68 3.27 -21.76
C VAL A 324 13.64 2.42 -21.02
N VAL A 325 13.94 1.11 -20.86
CA VAL A 325 13.08 0.19 -20.09
C VAL A 325 13.09 0.61 -18.63
N LEU A 326 11.90 0.70 -18.05
CA LEU A 326 11.62 1.14 -16.68
C LEU A 326 10.54 0.27 -16.05
N GLN A 327 10.53 0.23 -14.72
CA GLN A 327 9.60 -0.60 -13.94
C GLN A 327 8.33 0.16 -13.58
N PHE A 328 7.20 -0.50 -13.76
CA PHE A 328 5.85 0.00 -13.51
C PHE A 328 5.05 -1.08 -12.78
N SER A 329 4.06 -0.74 -11.97
CA SER A 329 3.23 -1.72 -11.27
C SER A 329 1.77 -1.30 -11.24
N ASP A 330 0.89 -2.26 -10.93
CA ASP A 330 -0.54 -2.01 -10.74
C ASP A 330 -0.86 -1.45 -9.32
N TYR A 331 0.12 -0.81 -8.68
CA TYR A 331 -0.03 -0.16 -7.39
C TYR A 331 -1.07 0.99 -7.51
N PRO A 332 -1.98 1.22 -6.53
CA PRO A 332 -3.14 2.11 -6.71
C PRO A 332 -2.91 3.51 -7.27
N ILE A 333 -1.79 4.19 -6.96
CA ILE A 333 -1.41 5.47 -7.62
C ILE A 333 -0.74 5.27 -8.97
N MET A 334 0.03 4.20 -9.12
CA MET A 334 0.84 3.93 -10.30
C MET A 334 -0.02 3.54 -11.49
N ARG A 335 -1.03 2.71 -11.29
CA ARG A 335 -1.95 2.25 -12.35
C ARG A 335 -2.66 3.39 -13.07
N GLU A 336 -2.91 4.49 -12.36
CA GLU A 336 -3.56 5.70 -12.89
C GLU A 336 -2.62 6.56 -13.75
N LEU A 337 -1.29 6.36 -13.68
CA LEU A 337 -0.34 7.24 -14.39
C LEU A 337 -0.48 7.09 -15.91
N PRO A 338 -0.63 8.19 -16.67
CA PRO A 338 -0.85 8.14 -18.11
C PRO A 338 0.39 7.61 -18.82
N LYS A 339 0.27 6.39 -19.38
CA LYS A 339 1.38 5.65 -20.01
C LYS A 339 2.04 6.37 -21.19
N ASN A 340 1.38 7.37 -21.78
CA ASN A 340 1.95 8.26 -22.80
C ASN A 340 2.77 9.44 -22.24
N ARG A 341 3.00 9.51 -20.93
CA ARG A 341 3.79 10.57 -20.28
C ARG A 341 4.81 10.02 -19.26
N ILE A 342 5.06 8.71 -19.25
CA ILE A 342 6.03 8.08 -18.36
C ILE A 342 7.47 8.26 -18.84
N VAL A 343 8.38 8.53 -17.90
CA VAL A 343 9.79 8.89 -18.14
C VAL A 343 10.69 8.26 -17.09
N THR A 344 12.01 8.29 -17.28
CA THR A 344 12.95 7.94 -16.19
C THR A 344 12.99 9.04 -15.12
N GLN A 345 13.59 8.76 -13.96
CA GLN A 345 13.72 9.77 -12.90
C GLN A 345 14.68 10.90 -13.29
N GLU A 346 15.74 10.59 -14.03
CA GLU A 346 16.72 11.56 -14.54
C GLU A 346 16.09 12.51 -15.56
N GLU A 347 15.30 11.98 -16.49
CA GLU A 347 14.47 12.77 -17.42
C GLU A 347 13.51 13.67 -16.64
N ALA A 348 12.76 13.11 -15.69
CA ALA A 348 11.80 13.86 -14.88
C ALA A 348 12.43 15.01 -14.10
N ASN A 349 13.60 14.79 -13.49
CA ASN A 349 14.33 15.82 -12.75
C ASN A 349 14.78 16.96 -13.67
N LEU A 350 15.33 16.65 -14.85
CA LEU A 350 15.75 17.66 -15.83
C LEU A 350 14.54 18.46 -16.36
N LEU A 351 13.44 17.78 -16.65
CA LEU A 351 12.20 18.42 -17.09
C LEU A 351 11.62 19.31 -15.97
N GLY A 352 11.66 18.88 -14.71
CA GLY A 352 11.28 19.73 -13.57
C GLY A 352 12.10 21.02 -13.48
N GLU A 353 13.40 20.95 -13.74
CA GLU A 353 14.27 22.12 -13.69
C GLU A 353 14.12 23.08 -14.89
N LYS A 354 13.86 22.54 -16.10
CA LYS A 354 13.95 23.31 -17.36
C LYS A 354 12.63 23.53 -18.09
N LEU A 355 11.62 22.70 -17.88
CA LEU A 355 10.34 22.77 -18.59
C LEU A 355 9.30 23.53 -17.75
N THR A 356 8.72 24.57 -18.34
CA THR A 356 7.68 25.42 -17.72
C THR A 356 6.45 25.50 -18.61
N ALA A 357 5.30 25.88 -18.05
CA ALA A 357 4.05 26.04 -18.78
C ALA A 357 4.00 27.29 -19.70
N GLY A 358 5.07 28.09 -19.72
CA GLY A 358 5.12 29.42 -20.32
C GLY A 358 4.70 30.51 -19.33
N GLU A 359 4.27 31.66 -19.84
CA GLU A 359 3.77 32.77 -19.03
C GLU A 359 2.47 32.39 -18.30
N ILE A 360 2.37 32.75 -17.01
CA ILE A 360 1.16 32.60 -16.21
C ILE A 360 0.40 33.94 -16.18
N PRO A 361 -0.75 34.07 -16.88
CA PRO A 361 -1.51 35.31 -16.93
C PRO A 361 -2.19 35.58 -15.59
N SER A 362 -2.34 36.86 -15.23
CA SER A 362 -3.04 37.25 -13.98
C SER A 362 -4.54 36.90 -13.98
N SER A 363 -5.10 36.55 -15.14
CA SER A 363 -6.48 36.09 -15.32
C SER A 363 -6.69 34.58 -15.12
N ILE A 364 -5.63 33.78 -14.92
CA ILE A 364 -5.69 32.32 -14.72
C ILE A 364 -6.81 31.88 -13.77
N SER A 365 -7.50 30.82 -14.14
CA SER A 365 -8.59 30.15 -13.42
C SER A 365 -8.26 28.67 -13.17
N PHE A 366 -9.06 28.00 -12.34
CA PHE A 366 -8.98 26.56 -12.17
C PHE A 366 -9.30 25.79 -13.47
N SER A 367 -10.11 26.33 -14.38
CA SER A 367 -10.35 25.70 -15.70
C SER A 367 -9.13 25.66 -16.61
N ASP A 368 -8.14 26.53 -16.40
CA ASP A 368 -6.88 26.53 -17.16
C ASP A 368 -5.90 25.43 -16.69
N ALA A 369 -6.19 24.74 -15.58
CA ALA A 369 -5.30 23.76 -14.96
C ALA A 369 -4.87 22.65 -15.93
N ALA A 370 -5.83 22.10 -16.70
CA ALA A 370 -5.54 21.07 -17.70
C ALA A 370 -4.47 21.54 -18.69
N HIS A 371 -4.68 22.67 -19.36
CA HIS A 371 -3.76 23.23 -20.36
C HIS A 371 -2.35 23.52 -19.79
N ILE A 372 -2.26 24.02 -18.56
CA ILE A 372 -0.99 24.29 -17.87
C ILE A 372 -0.25 22.97 -17.62
N LEU A 373 -0.95 21.99 -17.04
CA LEU A 373 -0.41 20.67 -16.72
C LEU A 373 -0.01 19.92 -17.99
N GLY A 374 -0.79 20.00 -19.06
CA GLY A 374 -0.58 19.30 -20.33
C GLY A 374 0.80 19.55 -20.96
N LYS A 375 1.38 20.73 -20.73
CA LYS A 375 2.72 21.14 -21.22
C LYS A 375 3.88 20.53 -20.44
N ILE A 376 3.71 20.28 -19.14
CA ILE A 376 4.81 19.94 -18.22
C ILE A 376 4.68 18.57 -17.56
N ALA A 377 3.52 17.92 -17.67
CA ALA A 377 3.23 16.67 -16.99
C ALA A 377 4.00 15.49 -17.59
N TYR A 378 5.04 15.08 -16.88
CA TYR A 378 5.85 13.89 -17.13
C TYR A 378 6.10 13.13 -15.82
N PHE A 379 5.91 11.81 -15.85
CA PHE A 379 5.78 10.98 -14.66
C PHE A 379 6.93 9.95 -14.58
N PRO A 380 7.85 10.07 -13.60
CA PRO A 380 8.73 8.97 -13.24
C PRO A 380 7.96 7.98 -12.34
N PRO A 381 7.62 6.76 -12.83
CA PRO A 381 7.09 5.70 -11.96
C PRO A 381 8.21 5.09 -11.11
N GLU A 382 9.46 5.17 -11.55
CA GLU A 382 10.64 4.78 -10.77
C GLU A 382 11.10 5.93 -9.85
N ARG A 383 11.53 5.59 -8.62
CA ARG A 383 12.19 6.54 -7.71
C ARG A 383 13.38 5.90 -7.00
N ARG A 384 14.39 6.73 -6.76
CA ARG A 384 15.64 6.44 -6.06
C ARG A 384 15.89 7.57 -5.05
N LEU A 385 16.00 7.20 -3.78
CA LEU A 385 16.16 8.12 -2.65
C LEU A 385 17.27 7.63 -1.70
N GLY A 386 18.09 8.56 -1.20
CA GLY A 386 19.22 8.24 -0.34
C GLY A 386 20.24 7.29 -0.99
N THR A 387 20.89 6.45 -0.19
CA THR A 387 21.91 5.49 -0.64
C THR A 387 21.26 4.21 -1.14
N TYR A 388 21.57 3.77 -2.37
CA TYR A 388 21.10 2.49 -2.88
C TYR A 388 22.18 1.78 -3.71
N LYS A 389 22.04 0.47 -3.88
CA LYS A 389 22.95 -0.35 -4.69
C LYS A 389 22.25 -1.59 -5.22
N ASN A 390 22.39 -1.89 -6.51
CA ASN A 390 21.94 -3.16 -7.09
C ASN A 390 20.43 -3.40 -6.89
N LEU A 391 19.62 -2.52 -7.48
CA LEU A 391 18.15 -2.56 -7.46
C LEU A 391 17.63 -3.09 -8.80
N VAL A 392 17.71 -4.41 -8.97
CA VAL A 392 17.42 -5.10 -10.24
C VAL A 392 15.91 -5.15 -10.46
N ALA A 393 15.41 -4.48 -11.51
CA ALA A 393 13.97 -4.43 -11.81
C ALA A 393 13.11 -3.96 -10.60
N CYS A 394 13.64 -3.08 -9.74
CA CYS A 394 12.84 -2.42 -8.70
C CYS A 394 12.26 -1.09 -9.19
N GLN A 395 10.98 -0.85 -8.94
CA GLN A 395 10.33 0.41 -9.26
C GLN A 395 10.80 1.53 -8.31
N TRP A 396 10.53 1.43 -7.01
CA TRP A 396 11.03 2.39 -6.02
C TRP A 396 12.14 1.81 -5.14
N GLY A 397 13.09 2.66 -4.74
CA GLY A 397 14.21 2.33 -3.87
C GLY A 397 14.59 3.49 -2.96
N SER A 398 14.62 3.26 -1.65
CA SER A 398 15.07 4.22 -0.64
C SER A 398 15.97 3.51 0.37
N GLN A 399 17.24 3.91 0.53
CA GLN A 399 18.15 3.30 1.51
C GLN A 399 18.34 1.76 1.39
N SER A 400 18.18 1.18 0.19
CA SER A 400 18.09 -0.28 -0.03
C SER A 400 19.21 -0.86 -0.90
N MET A 401 19.53 -2.14 -0.71
CA MET A 401 20.54 -2.83 -1.51
C MET A 401 20.22 -4.28 -1.91
N ASP A 402 20.74 -4.71 -3.06
CA ASP A 402 20.67 -6.09 -3.54
C ASP A 402 19.21 -6.62 -3.63
N CYS A 403 18.30 -5.82 -4.18
CA CYS A 403 16.85 -6.10 -4.26
C CYS A 403 16.40 -6.48 -5.68
N TYR A 404 15.30 -7.22 -5.83
CA TYR A 404 14.84 -7.75 -7.13
C TYR A 404 13.31 -7.77 -7.34
N LYS A 405 12.81 -7.19 -8.46
CA LYS A 405 11.36 -7.18 -8.80
C LYS A 405 10.50 -6.66 -7.64
N THR A 406 10.85 -5.47 -7.17
CA THR A 406 10.25 -4.84 -5.99
C THR A 406 9.46 -3.60 -6.40
N VAL A 407 8.22 -3.46 -5.97
CA VAL A 407 7.41 -2.25 -6.21
C VAL A 407 7.97 -1.08 -5.40
N VAL A 408 8.19 -1.27 -4.09
CA VAL A 408 8.89 -0.30 -3.25
C VAL A 408 9.86 -1.00 -2.31
N ALA A 409 11.16 -0.73 -2.47
CA ALA A 409 12.21 -1.16 -1.56
C ALA A 409 12.54 0.01 -0.63
N SER A 410 12.42 -0.15 0.69
CA SER A 410 12.61 0.95 1.65
C SER A 410 13.40 0.46 2.85
N HIS A 411 14.68 0.79 2.92
CA HIS A 411 15.64 0.29 3.93
C HIS A 411 15.80 -1.24 3.89
N ASP A 412 15.81 -1.81 2.69
CA ASP A 412 15.82 -3.26 2.45
C ASP A 412 17.18 -3.82 2.06
N LYS A 413 17.36 -5.11 2.32
CA LYS A 413 18.55 -5.87 1.90
C LYS A 413 18.17 -7.29 1.46
N CYS A 414 18.64 -7.69 0.28
CA CYS A 414 18.47 -9.05 -0.25
C CYS A 414 16.99 -9.54 -0.25
N CYS A 415 16.07 -8.73 -0.78
CA CYS A 415 14.64 -9.03 -0.87
C CYS A 415 14.12 -8.96 -2.31
N GLY A 416 12.93 -9.51 -2.58
CA GLY A 416 12.34 -9.41 -3.91
C GLY A 416 10.91 -9.90 -4.07
N TYR A 417 10.34 -9.73 -5.26
CA TYR A 417 8.93 -10.05 -5.57
C TYR A 417 7.91 -9.38 -4.64
N ASN A 418 8.19 -8.16 -4.17
CA ASN A 418 7.52 -7.57 -3.00
C ASN A 418 7.07 -6.11 -3.19
N ALA A 419 6.11 -5.69 -2.39
CA ALA A 419 5.61 -4.32 -2.25
C ALA A 419 5.83 -3.82 -0.81
N TRP A 420 6.66 -2.78 -0.67
CA TRP A 420 6.96 -2.04 0.56
C TRP A 420 7.29 -2.83 1.85
N PRO A 421 8.47 -3.47 1.91
CA PRO A 421 9.12 -3.84 3.17
C PRO A 421 9.98 -2.68 3.73
N ARG A 422 10.25 -2.69 5.05
CA ARG A 422 11.06 -1.69 5.79
C ARG A 422 11.31 -2.09 7.26
N ASN A 423 12.23 -3.00 7.63
CA ASN A 423 13.48 -3.38 6.96
C ASN A 423 13.60 -4.92 6.85
N SER A 424 14.61 -5.45 6.15
CA SER A 424 14.63 -6.86 5.70
C SER A 424 15.92 -7.66 5.99
N GLU A 425 15.75 -8.89 6.50
CA GLU A 425 16.65 -10.03 6.29
C GLU A 425 15.83 -11.35 6.35
N HIS A 426 15.25 -11.96 5.31
CA HIS A 426 15.16 -11.69 3.87
C HIS A 426 13.72 -12.06 3.44
N ILE A 427 13.11 -11.37 2.48
CA ILE A 427 11.66 -11.48 2.17
C ILE A 427 11.39 -11.73 0.68
N PHE A 428 10.55 -12.72 0.34
CA PHE A 428 10.08 -12.95 -1.04
C PHE A 428 8.69 -13.63 -1.15
N GLY A 429 7.68 -13.16 -1.89
CA GLY A 429 7.24 -11.78 -2.01
C GLY A 429 6.46 -11.29 -0.79
N SER A 430 5.85 -10.10 -0.86
CA SER A 430 5.22 -9.45 0.31
C SER A 430 4.37 -8.23 -0.07
N GLY A 431 3.46 -7.81 0.82
CA GLY A 431 2.94 -6.44 0.90
C GLY A 431 1.99 -6.25 2.09
N LEU A 432 2.37 -5.65 3.23
CA LEU A 432 3.47 -4.70 3.58
C LEU A 432 4.14 -5.13 4.91
N VAL A 433 5.47 -4.99 5.12
CA VAL A 433 6.14 -5.56 6.34
C VAL A 433 7.29 -4.71 6.91
N PHE A 434 7.42 -4.59 8.24
CA PHE A 434 8.45 -3.73 8.88
C PHE A 434 9.55 -4.38 9.75
N ASN A 435 9.60 -5.72 9.92
CA ASN A 435 10.90 -6.40 10.14
C ASN A 435 10.81 -7.92 9.93
N SER A 436 11.92 -8.57 9.57
CA SER A 436 11.94 -9.94 9.03
C SER A 436 13.17 -10.74 9.47
N GLU A 437 12.98 -12.05 9.66
CA GLU A 437 14.02 -13.06 9.89
C GLU A 437 13.74 -14.33 9.04
N PHE A 438 13.97 -14.21 7.73
CA PHE A 438 13.78 -15.20 6.65
C PHE A 438 12.31 -15.61 6.37
N CYS A 439 11.74 -15.08 5.29
CA CYS A 439 10.30 -15.16 5.00
C CYS A 439 9.97 -15.46 3.53
N PHE A 440 8.88 -16.20 3.32
CA PHE A 440 8.21 -16.30 2.03
C PHE A 440 6.71 -15.94 2.14
N LYS A 441 6.22 -15.09 1.23
CA LYS A 441 4.82 -14.60 1.12
C LYS A 441 4.26 -13.94 2.40
N CYS A 442 4.43 -12.62 2.54
CA CYS A 442 4.03 -11.89 3.76
C CYS A 442 3.10 -10.68 3.54
N PHE A 443 2.00 -10.60 4.29
CA PHE A 443 0.96 -9.57 4.24
C PHE A 443 0.33 -9.44 5.63
N ASP A 444 -0.12 -8.27 6.07
CA ASP A 444 0.76 -7.22 6.62
C ASP A 444 1.56 -7.68 7.87
N GLY A 445 2.68 -7.03 8.26
CA GLY A 445 3.54 -7.60 9.33
C GLY A 445 4.55 -6.71 10.08
N VAL A 446 4.76 -6.94 11.39
CA VAL A 446 5.94 -6.45 12.19
C VAL A 446 6.18 -7.27 13.49
N ASN A 447 7.32 -7.80 13.89
CA ASN A 447 8.42 -8.41 13.14
C ASN A 447 8.04 -9.89 12.91
N LEU A 448 8.50 -10.50 11.82
CA LEU A 448 8.16 -11.87 11.44
C LEU A 448 9.38 -12.78 11.42
N LYS A 449 9.19 -14.03 11.82
CA LYS A 449 10.18 -15.12 11.80
C LYS A 449 9.49 -16.44 11.44
N ARG A 450 10.23 -17.49 11.14
CA ARG A 450 10.58 -17.85 9.77
C ARG A 450 9.30 -18.27 9.02
N CYS A 451 8.80 -17.40 8.14
CA CYS A 451 7.40 -17.43 7.71
C CYS A 451 7.18 -18.03 6.30
N PHE A 452 6.04 -18.68 6.09
CA PHE A 452 5.48 -19.11 4.79
C PHE A 452 3.96 -18.84 4.80
N GLU A 453 3.55 -17.58 4.62
CA GLU A 453 2.21 -17.04 4.97
C GLU A 453 1.91 -17.16 6.51
N VAL A 454 1.47 -16.20 7.33
CA VAL A 454 0.96 -14.82 7.21
C VAL A 454 -0.56 -14.65 6.99
N ASP A 455 -1.13 -13.63 7.64
CA ASP A 455 -2.02 -12.56 7.13
C ASP A 455 -2.17 -11.51 8.26
N SER A 456 -2.45 -10.26 7.90
CA SER A 456 -2.34 -9.00 8.66
C SER A 456 -2.03 -9.05 10.16
N GLY A 457 -0.77 -8.76 10.55
CA GLY A 457 -0.33 -8.90 11.94
C GLY A 457 0.91 -8.14 12.42
N ARG A 458 1.28 -8.43 13.68
CA ARG A 458 2.46 -7.97 14.43
C ARG A 458 2.81 -9.05 15.49
N GLU A 459 3.96 -9.04 16.19
CA GLU A 459 4.40 -10.14 17.11
C GLU A 459 4.28 -11.61 16.58
N CYS A 460 5.28 -12.15 15.85
CA CYS A 460 5.22 -13.53 15.32
C CYS A 460 6.55 -14.33 15.42
N SER A 461 6.49 -15.68 15.47
CA SER A 461 7.55 -16.56 14.96
C SER A 461 7.08 -17.95 14.46
N ASP A 462 7.93 -18.53 13.60
CA ASP A 462 7.79 -19.76 12.80
C ASP A 462 6.36 -20.14 12.38
N THR A 463 5.83 -19.36 11.43
CA THR A 463 4.43 -19.38 10.97
C THR A 463 4.26 -19.85 9.54
N TRP A 464 3.50 -20.93 9.32
CA TRP A 464 3.10 -21.41 8.00
C TRP A 464 1.57 -21.48 7.88
N PHE A 465 0.99 -20.61 7.05
CA PHE A 465 -0.43 -20.24 6.99
C PHE A 465 -0.96 -19.65 8.32
N SER A 466 -1.31 -18.36 8.29
CA SER A 466 -1.77 -17.59 9.45
C SER A 466 -3.03 -16.77 9.09
N HIS A 467 -3.48 -15.85 9.96
CA HIS A 467 -4.58 -14.84 9.79
C HIS A 467 -5.18 -14.54 11.18
N ASN A 468 -5.49 -13.32 11.61
CA ASN A 468 -4.81 -12.03 11.45
C ASN A 468 -4.23 -11.70 12.83
N VAL A 469 -2.91 -11.53 12.96
CA VAL A 469 -2.17 -12.07 14.12
C VAL A 469 -1.50 -11.02 15.02
N GLU A 470 -1.61 -11.17 16.34
CA GLU A 470 -0.66 -10.60 17.30
C GLU A 470 -0.48 -11.53 18.51
N ALA A 471 0.74 -11.59 19.06
CA ALA A 471 1.20 -12.57 20.05
C ALA A 471 1.15 -14.04 19.56
N LEU A 472 2.19 -14.48 18.84
CA LEU A 472 2.26 -15.85 18.33
C LEU A 472 3.69 -16.42 18.24
N GLN A 473 3.93 -17.62 18.80
CA GLN A 473 5.10 -18.49 18.57
C GLN A 473 4.70 -19.96 18.90
N ASN A 474 4.71 -20.98 18.03
CA ASN A 474 4.98 -21.09 16.59
C ASN A 474 3.81 -21.91 15.97
N ALA A 475 3.50 -21.75 14.68
CA ALA A 475 2.16 -22.11 14.17
C ALA A 475 2.10 -22.73 12.76
N LEU A 476 1.09 -23.59 12.58
CA LEU A 476 0.69 -24.17 11.31
C LEU A 476 -0.84 -24.14 11.18
N PHE A 477 -1.35 -23.38 10.20
CA PHE A 477 -2.78 -23.17 9.94
C PHE A 477 -3.52 -22.53 11.14
N CYS A 478 -3.17 -21.29 11.51
CA CYS A 478 -3.77 -20.58 12.66
C CYS A 478 -4.71 -19.42 12.29
N PHE A 479 -5.72 -19.23 13.14
CA PHE A 479 -6.90 -18.37 12.99
C PHE A 479 -7.60 -18.32 14.37
N ASN A 480 -8.20 -17.25 14.86
CA ASN A 480 -7.78 -15.85 14.74
C ASN A 480 -7.21 -15.52 16.13
N THR A 481 -5.88 -15.53 16.30
CA THR A 481 -5.30 -15.93 17.60
C THR A 481 -4.39 -14.91 18.26
N LYS A 482 -4.39 -14.91 19.60
CA LYS A 482 -3.34 -14.33 20.45
C LYS A 482 -2.87 -15.33 21.54
N SER A 483 -1.57 -15.37 21.80
CA SER A 483 -0.84 -16.06 22.91
C SER A 483 -0.92 -17.59 23.03
N LYS A 484 -0.99 -18.34 21.93
CA LYS A 484 -0.90 -19.82 21.94
C LYS A 484 0.53 -20.34 21.76
N ARG A 485 0.85 -21.49 22.35
CA ARG A 485 2.14 -22.22 22.16
C ARG A 485 1.91 -23.62 21.60
N ASN A 486 2.77 -24.04 20.66
CA ASN A 486 2.73 -25.37 20.02
C ASN A 486 1.33 -25.70 19.46
N ALA A 487 0.82 -24.81 18.60
CA ALA A 487 -0.58 -24.84 18.17
C ALA A 487 -0.74 -25.41 16.75
N VAL A 488 -1.79 -26.20 16.57
CA VAL A 488 -2.25 -26.74 15.27
C VAL A 488 -3.75 -26.54 15.19
N GLY A 489 -4.24 -25.83 14.17
CA GLY A 489 -5.68 -25.58 14.00
C GLY A 489 -6.35 -24.94 15.23
N ASN A 490 -5.76 -23.88 15.79
CA ASN A 490 -6.21 -23.18 17.00
C ASN A 490 -6.39 -24.05 18.27
N ALA A 491 -5.73 -25.21 18.34
CA ALA A 491 -5.58 -26.01 19.56
C ALA A 491 -4.11 -26.15 19.95
N GLU A 492 -3.80 -26.06 21.24
CA GLU A 492 -2.46 -26.39 21.76
C GLU A 492 -2.32 -27.91 21.86
N VAL A 493 -1.30 -28.48 21.21
CA VAL A 493 -1.11 -29.95 21.11
C VAL A 493 0.12 -30.45 21.85
N GLY A 494 0.89 -29.56 22.48
CA GLY A 494 2.16 -29.90 23.13
C GLY A 494 3.34 -30.01 22.16
N ALA A 495 4.56 -29.95 22.70
CA ALA A 495 5.78 -29.77 21.91
C ALA A 495 6.10 -30.95 20.98
N GLU A 496 5.88 -32.19 21.44
CA GLU A 496 6.16 -33.40 20.65
C GLU A 496 5.23 -33.51 19.43
N GLN A 497 3.92 -33.44 19.66
CA GLN A 497 2.93 -33.51 18.58
C GLN A 497 3.07 -32.34 17.60
N PHE A 498 3.35 -31.13 18.09
CA PHE A 498 3.65 -29.98 17.25
C PHE A 498 4.89 -30.22 16.37
N SER A 499 5.96 -30.79 16.92
CA SER A 499 7.19 -31.09 16.17
C SER A 499 6.95 -32.14 15.09
N LYS A 500 6.14 -33.18 15.37
CA LYS A 500 5.71 -34.19 14.40
C LYS A 500 4.93 -33.57 13.25
N VAL A 501 3.92 -32.75 13.55
CA VAL A 501 3.11 -32.05 12.53
C VAL A 501 3.96 -31.06 11.72
N LYS A 502 4.83 -30.28 12.35
CA LYS A 502 5.73 -29.33 11.66
C LYS A 502 6.61 -30.04 10.64
N LYS A 503 7.22 -31.17 11.01
CA LYS A 503 8.04 -31.96 10.08
C LYS A 503 7.22 -32.48 8.89
N MET A 504 6.03 -33.02 9.13
CA MET A 504 5.15 -33.54 8.07
C MET A 504 4.79 -32.46 7.04
N VAL A 505 4.38 -31.26 7.48
CA VAL A 505 4.06 -30.17 6.55
C VAL A 505 5.31 -29.64 5.86
N GLN A 506 6.46 -29.63 6.54
CA GLN A 506 7.74 -29.22 5.96
C GLN A 506 8.17 -30.11 4.79
N GLU A 507 8.10 -31.43 4.96
CA GLU A 507 8.41 -32.41 3.91
C GLU A 507 7.45 -32.30 2.72
N TRP A 508 6.15 -32.08 2.99
CA TRP A 508 5.14 -31.84 1.95
C TRP A 508 5.42 -30.55 1.14
N ALA A 509 5.63 -29.41 1.80
CA ALA A 509 5.86 -28.14 1.12
C ALA A 509 7.16 -28.13 0.31
N ALA A 510 8.22 -28.76 0.83
CA ALA A 510 9.48 -28.93 0.09
C ALA A 510 9.30 -29.79 -1.17
N SER A 511 8.52 -30.87 -1.10
CA SER A 511 8.17 -31.71 -2.24
C SER A 511 7.40 -30.94 -3.31
N GLU A 512 6.36 -30.20 -2.91
CA GLU A 512 5.55 -29.37 -3.80
C GLU A 512 6.38 -28.27 -4.50
N LEU A 513 7.23 -27.55 -3.76
CA LEU A 513 8.11 -26.54 -4.34
C LEU A 513 9.15 -27.15 -5.29
N LYS A 514 9.68 -28.33 -4.98
CA LYS A 514 10.66 -29.02 -5.84
C LYS A 514 10.03 -29.46 -7.15
N LYS A 515 8.82 -30.03 -7.10
CA LYS A 515 8.08 -30.60 -8.24
C LYS A 515 7.35 -29.52 -9.07
N ASN A 516 6.53 -28.71 -8.41
CA ASN A 516 5.54 -27.81 -9.02
C ASN A 516 5.94 -26.33 -9.03
N LYS A 517 7.08 -25.97 -8.38
CA LYS A 517 7.59 -24.59 -8.22
C LYS A 517 6.65 -23.64 -7.47
N GLY A 518 5.68 -24.20 -6.75
CA GLY A 518 4.74 -23.48 -5.90
C GLY A 518 4.04 -24.44 -4.96
N VAL A 519 3.31 -23.89 -3.99
CA VAL A 519 2.43 -24.65 -3.09
C VAL A 519 0.97 -24.31 -3.42
N PRO A 520 0.08 -25.31 -3.61
CA PRO A 520 -1.28 -25.08 -4.09
C PRO A 520 -2.18 -24.35 -3.07
N LEU A 521 -1.89 -24.49 -1.77
CA LEU A 521 -2.65 -23.85 -0.69
C LEU A 521 -2.13 -22.45 -0.36
N SER A 522 -3.00 -21.62 0.22
CA SER A 522 -2.73 -20.29 0.79
C SER A 522 -3.62 -19.96 1.98
N VAL A 523 -3.25 -18.94 2.76
CA VAL A 523 -4.12 -18.31 3.77
C VAL A 523 -5.48 -17.88 3.20
N TYR A 524 -5.50 -17.43 1.95
CA TYR A 524 -6.71 -16.93 1.30
C TYR A 524 -7.63 -18.05 0.78
N ASP A 525 -7.18 -19.31 0.77
CA ASP A 525 -7.96 -20.48 0.35
C ASP A 525 -8.11 -21.59 1.41
N ILE A 526 -7.40 -21.54 2.53
CA ILE A 526 -7.49 -22.61 3.53
C ILE A 526 -8.87 -22.76 4.19
N ALA A 527 -9.65 -21.69 4.28
CA ALA A 527 -11.01 -21.72 4.83
C ALA A 527 -12.09 -22.06 3.79
N CYS A 528 -11.73 -22.41 2.55
CA CYS A 528 -12.71 -22.78 1.55
C CYS A 528 -13.36 -24.13 1.90
N ARG A 529 -14.69 -24.21 1.73
CA ARG A 529 -15.40 -25.49 1.76
C ARG A 529 -14.95 -26.34 0.57
N ARG A 530 -14.07 -27.31 0.81
CA ARG A 530 -13.79 -28.40 -0.13
C ARG A 530 -15.11 -29.11 -0.43
N ARG A 531 -15.43 -29.24 -1.72
CA ARG A 531 -16.60 -29.98 -2.22
C ARG A 531 -16.27 -31.46 -2.37
#